data_AF-A0A2Y9ATM7-F1
#
_entry.id   AF-A0A2Y9ATM7-F1
#
_cell.length_a   1.000
_cell.length_b   1.000
_cell.length_c   1.000
_cell.angle_alpha   90.00
_cell.angle_beta   90.00
_cell.angle_gamma   90.00
#
_symmetry.space_group_name_H-M   'P 1'
#
loop_
_entity.id
_entity.type
_entity.pdbx_description
1 polymer ?
#
loop_
_entity_poly.entity_id
_entity_poly.type
_entity_poly.pdbx_seq_one_letter_code
_entity_poly.pdbx_strand_id
1 'polypeptide(L)'
;MALGRLWAGRVYGTNTGNLFTKLDGDDDALNGTLHLNEPGVGVVVYAINGSFDGNQLTLTGQPQTQIEGVAFGQLTATASLGARGALTGEWATSIGSAGTFVLFPHDQTQAVEADPCTLPDQLHTVRHHFQAIEVDRQQITAIADEIQRDFKNAQVVVTVTADTEQSRFLSDFKTLNFSADRAAVIKLYVREPEGNGLDRIALVEFGPQINMAMTQGGDEAWVLGMLEKLKRSIRPLERSYTTNFKRLGFGINQLLVVGAIIFLPGLGSLRDRAILMAAVLSLTFAINWLHGRYLPFAAIYLGKKPTGLFTRFAPTAASWLIAATASIVAALVAAYLQGWLAIPSAR
;
A
#
# COMPACT_ATOMS: atom_id res chain seq x y z
N MET A 1 5.33 -38.91 -16.59
CA MET A 1 5.76 -37.51 -16.69
C MET A 1 7.24 -37.55 -16.37
N ALA A 2 8.12 -37.25 -17.31
CA ALA A 2 9.56 -37.44 -17.10
C ALA A 2 10.09 -36.40 -16.09
N LEU A 3 10.94 -36.83 -15.16
CA LEU A 3 11.58 -35.93 -14.22
C LEU A 3 12.52 -34.94 -14.95
N GLY A 4 12.59 -33.68 -14.49
CA GLY A 4 13.54 -32.71 -15.02
C GLY A 4 15.00 -33.16 -14.88
N ARG A 5 15.87 -32.64 -15.72
CA ARG A 5 17.31 -32.92 -15.76
C ARG A 5 18.13 -32.05 -14.78
N LEU A 6 17.90 -30.75 -14.69
CA LEU A 6 18.63 -29.77 -13.90
C LEU A 6 17.74 -29.23 -12.79
N TRP A 7 18.27 -29.29 -11.58
CA TRP A 7 17.59 -28.86 -10.38
C TRP A 7 18.52 -27.99 -9.54
N ALA A 8 18.00 -26.91 -8.98
CA ALA A 8 18.74 -26.06 -8.05
C ALA A 8 17.91 -25.76 -6.81
N GLY A 9 18.57 -25.60 -5.68
CA GLY A 9 17.89 -25.37 -4.41
C GLY A 9 18.83 -25.29 -3.22
N ARG A 10 18.35 -25.72 -2.06
CA ARG A 10 19.07 -25.59 -0.79
C ARG A 10 18.89 -26.81 0.11
N VAL A 11 19.93 -27.09 0.89
CA VAL A 11 19.88 -28.07 1.99
C VAL A 11 19.91 -27.34 3.34
N TYR A 12 19.25 -27.94 4.32
CA TYR A 12 19.14 -27.50 5.70
C TYR A 12 19.40 -28.69 6.63
N GLY A 13 19.78 -28.43 7.88
CA GLY A 13 20.02 -29.47 8.90
C GLY A 13 21.39 -29.34 9.56
N THR A 14 22.04 -30.47 9.80
CA THR A 14 23.41 -30.52 10.34
C THR A 14 24.38 -29.72 9.46
N ASN A 15 24.19 -29.78 8.14
CA ASN A 15 24.89 -28.95 7.17
C ASN A 15 23.87 -28.10 6.40
N THR A 16 24.28 -26.89 6.02
CA THR A 16 23.44 -25.96 5.25
C THR A 16 24.21 -25.48 4.03
N GLY A 17 23.54 -25.33 2.89
CA GLY A 17 24.25 -25.01 1.65
C GLY A 17 23.36 -24.86 0.44
N ASN A 18 23.98 -24.41 -0.64
CA ASN A 18 23.33 -24.37 -1.95
C ASN A 18 23.52 -25.71 -2.65
N LEU A 19 22.46 -26.19 -3.29
CA LEU A 19 22.40 -27.49 -3.93
C LEU A 19 22.15 -27.32 -5.42
N PHE A 20 22.91 -28.04 -6.23
CA PHE A 20 22.65 -28.18 -7.65
C PHE A 20 22.77 -29.63 -8.06
N THR A 21 21.73 -30.16 -8.70
CA THR A 21 21.65 -31.57 -9.07
C THR A 21 21.35 -31.68 -10.55
N LYS A 22 22.10 -32.54 -11.22
CA LYS A 22 21.86 -32.95 -12.60
C LYS A 22 21.50 -34.44 -12.60
N LEU A 23 20.34 -34.78 -13.16
CA LEU A 23 19.80 -36.12 -13.31
C LEU A 23 19.67 -36.44 -14.80
N ASP A 24 20.22 -37.56 -15.23
CA ASP A 24 20.15 -38.08 -16.59
C ASP A 24 19.68 -39.55 -16.51
N GLY A 25 18.97 -40.04 -17.53
CA GLY A 25 18.46 -41.42 -17.58
C GLY A 25 16.94 -41.51 -17.51
N ASP A 26 16.44 -42.74 -17.44
CA ASP A 26 15.01 -43.02 -17.32
C ASP A 26 14.55 -42.92 -15.86
N ASP A 27 13.27 -42.63 -15.62
CA ASP A 27 12.71 -42.39 -14.28
C ASP A 27 12.99 -43.57 -13.31
N ASP A 28 13.02 -44.81 -13.78
CA ASP A 28 13.30 -45.99 -12.97
C ASP A 28 14.81 -46.20 -12.66
N ALA A 29 15.71 -45.50 -13.36
CA ALA A 29 17.16 -45.68 -13.28
C ALA A 29 17.91 -44.36 -13.56
N LEU A 30 17.74 -43.40 -12.65
CA LEU A 30 18.36 -42.08 -12.72
C LEU A 30 19.82 -42.15 -12.30
N ASN A 31 20.68 -41.49 -13.06
CA ASN A 31 22.09 -41.29 -12.77
C ASN A 31 22.42 -39.81 -12.82
N GLY A 32 23.32 -39.32 -11.98
CA GLY A 32 23.53 -37.89 -11.89
C GLY A 32 24.73 -37.44 -11.11
N THR A 33 24.85 -36.11 -11.05
CA THR A 33 25.85 -35.43 -10.24
C THR A 33 25.17 -34.39 -9.36
N LEU A 34 25.49 -34.42 -8.08
CA LEU A 34 25.01 -33.46 -7.08
C LEU A 34 26.20 -32.62 -6.59
N HIS A 35 26.04 -31.31 -6.66
CA HIS A 35 27.00 -30.32 -6.16
C HIS A 35 26.39 -29.65 -4.93
N LEU A 36 27.04 -29.82 -3.79
CA LEU A 36 26.69 -29.16 -2.54
C LEU A 36 27.76 -28.13 -2.20
N ASN A 37 27.39 -26.86 -2.18
CA ASN A 37 28.27 -25.80 -1.70
C ASN A 37 27.94 -25.50 -0.24
N GLU A 38 28.81 -25.95 0.66
CA GLU A 38 28.69 -25.74 2.11
C GLU A 38 29.59 -24.57 2.55
N PRO A 39 29.03 -23.50 3.13
CA PRO A 39 29.81 -22.38 3.62
C PRO A 39 30.84 -22.83 4.67
N GLY A 40 32.12 -22.59 4.40
CA GLY A 40 33.23 -22.95 5.28
C GLY A 40 33.93 -24.27 4.94
N VAL A 41 33.32 -25.13 4.11
CA VAL A 41 33.92 -26.38 3.62
C VAL A 41 34.26 -26.30 2.13
N GLY A 42 33.37 -25.71 1.32
CA GLY A 42 33.51 -25.59 -0.13
C GLY A 42 32.53 -26.47 -0.90
N VAL A 43 32.85 -26.77 -2.17
CA VAL A 43 31.97 -27.53 -3.06
C VAL A 43 32.28 -29.03 -2.98
N VAL A 44 31.30 -29.79 -2.52
CA VAL A 44 31.34 -31.26 -2.45
C VAL A 44 30.52 -31.82 -3.60
N VAL A 45 31.10 -32.76 -4.35
CA VAL A 45 30.47 -33.40 -5.50
C VAL A 45 30.16 -34.85 -5.16
N TYR A 46 28.93 -35.27 -5.41
CA TYR A 46 28.45 -36.64 -5.27
C TYR A 46 28.06 -37.18 -6.64
N ALA A 47 28.47 -38.41 -6.96
CA ALA A 47 27.84 -39.21 -7.99
C ALA A 47 26.59 -39.85 -7.39
N ILE A 48 25.43 -39.61 -7.99
CA ILE A 48 24.15 -40.05 -7.46
C ILE A 48 23.47 -41.04 -8.41
N ASN A 49 22.76 -42.00 -7.83
CA ASN A 49 21.93 -42.99 -8.49
C ASN A 49 20.59 -43.06 -7.78
N GLY A 50 19.50 -43.24 -8.52
CA GLY A 50 18.17 -43.24 -7.92
C GLY A 50 17.05 -43.65 -8.85
N SER A 51 15.82 -43.48 -8.37
CA SER A 51 14.60 -43.74 -9.12
C SER A 51 13.50 -42.76 -8.72
N PHE A 52 12.56 -42.54 -9.63
CA PHE A 52 11.40 -41.69 -9.47
C PHE A 52 10.15 -42.44 -9.93
N ASP A 53 9.19 -42.62 -9.03
CA ASP A 53 7.96 -43.39 -9.31
C ASP A 53 6.77 -42.53 -9.79
N GLY A 54 7.03 -41.26 -10.11
CA GLY A 54 6.01 -40.28 -10.46
C GLY A 54 5.58 -39.37 -9.31
N ASN A 55 5.87 -39.73 -8.06
CA ASN A 55 5.56 -38.92 -6.88
C ASN A 55 6.76 -38.78 -5.93
N GLN A 56 7.53 -39.84 -5.74
CA GLN A 56 8.66 -39.91 -4.83
C GLN A 56 9.97 -40.15 -5.58
N LEU A 57 10.96 -39.31 -5.31
CA LEU A 57 12.34 -39.43 -5.77
C LEU A 57 13.18 -40.06 -4.64
N THR A 58 13.90 -41.12 -4.96
CA THR A 58 14.89 -41.73 -4.06
C THR A 58 16.26 -41.65 -4.68
N LEU A 59 17.24 -41.09 -3.96
CA LEU A 59 18.62 -40.93 -4.40
C LEU A 59 19.57 -41.55 -3.38
N THR A 60 20.64 -42.14 -3.90
CA THR A 60 21.82 -42.56 -3.16
C THR A 60 23.04 -41.95 -3.81
N GLY A 61 24.04 -41.53 -3.03
CA GLY A 61 25.18 -40.79 -3.55
C GLY A 61 26.51 -41.20 -2.94
N GLN A 62 27.53 -41.36 -3.78
CA GLN A 62 28.91 -41.58 -3.35
C GLN A 62 29.71 -40.29 -3.52
N PRO A 63 30.46 -39.84 -2.49
CA PRO A 63 31.27 -38.65 -2.59
C PRO A 63 32.41 -38.86 -3.61
N GLN A 64 32.59 -37.91 -4.51
CA GLN A 64 33.70 -37.88 -5.47
C GLN A 64 34.79 -36.91 -5.03
N THR A 65 34.44 -35.87 -4.27
CA THR A 65 35.41 -34.90 -3.76
C THR A 65 36.14 -35.47 -2.54
N GLN A 66 37.46 -35.26 -2.50
CA GLN A 66 38.28 -35.44 -1.30
C GLN A 66 38.86 -34.09 -0.89
N ILE A 67 38.59 -33.67 0.35
CA ILE A 67 39.14 -32.45 0.94
C ILE A 67 39.95 -32.89 2.16
N GLU A 68 41.20 -32.42 2.26
CA GLU A 68 42.09 -32.79 3.35
C GLU A 68 41.46 -32.40 4.71
N GLY A 69 41.38 -33.36 5.63
CA GLY A 69 40.80 -33.17 6.96
C GLY A 69 39.27 -33.24 7.06
N VAL A 70 38.55 -33.49 5.97
CA VAL A 70 37.08 -33.60 5.96
C VAL A 70 36.64 -34.99 5.47
N ALA A 71 35.85 -35.69 6.28
CA ALA A 71 35.29 -36.99 5.92
C ALA A 71 33.88 -36.81 5.31
N PHE A 72 33.62 -37.48 4.18
CA PHE A 72 32.32 -37.48 3.52
C PHE A 72 31.72 -38.88 3.56
N GLY A 73 30.49 -39.00 4.05
CA GLY A 73 29.72 -40.26 4.04
C GLY A 73 28.89 -40.43 2.77
N GLN A 74 28.55 -41.68 2.46
CA GLN A 74 27.52 -41.99 1.46
C GLN A 74 26.21 -41.28 1.80
N LEU A 75 25.64 -40.58 0.82
CA LEU A 75 24.40 -39.82 0.88
C LEU A 75 23.20 -40.71 0.57
N THR A 76 22.11 -40.55 1.31
CA THR A 76 20.77 -41.06 0.97
C THR A 76 19.78 -39.91 1.07
N ALA A 77 18.88 -39.79 0.09
CA ALA A 77 17.88 -38.73 0.06
C ALA A 77 16.57 -39.24 -0.50
N THR A 78 15.47 -38.79 0.09
CA THR A 78 14.10 -39.07 -0.38
C THR A 78 13.33 -37.76 -0.47
N ALA A 79 12.63 -37.54 -1.57
CA ALA A 79 11.86 -36.32 -1.82
C ALA A 79 10.52 -36.63 -2.45
N SER A 80 9.51 -35.82 -2.15
CA SER A 80 8.21 -35.86 -2.81
C SER A 80 8.05 -34.68 -3.76
N LEU A 81 7.46 -34.90 -4.92
CA LEU A 81 7.15 -33.87 -5.90
C LEU A 81 5.87 -33.12 -5.48
N GLY A 82 6.01 -31.86 -5.11
CA GLY A 82 4.90 -31.00 -4.76
C GLY A 82 4.13 -30.50 -5.99
N ALA A 83 2.89 -30.05 -5.78
CA ALA A 83 2.01 -29.52 -6.84
C ALA A 83 2.59 -28.33 -7.63
N ARG A 84 3.64 -27.68 -7.12
CA ARG A 84 4.35 -26.57 -7.79
C ARG A 84 5.59 -27.02 -8.57
N GLY A 85 5.77 -28.33 -8.78
CA GLY A 85 6.93 -28.92 -9.45
C GLY A 85 8.22 -28.90 -8.63
N ALA A 86 8.18 -28.50 -7.36
CA ALA A 86 9.34 -28.52 -6.46
C ALA A 86 9.44 -29.87 -5.75
N LEU A 87 10.67 -30.37 -5.58
CA LEU A 87 10.96 -31.56 -4.78
C LEU A 87 11.34 -31.14 -3.36
N THR A 88 10.61 -31.65 -2.37
CA THR A 88 10.90 -31.41 -0.95
C THR A 88 11.14 -32.74 -0.24
N GLY A 89 12.23 -32.82 0.51
CA GLY A 89 12.69 -34.11 1.02
C GLY A 89 13.63 -34.04 2.20
N GLU A 90 14.05 -35.22 2.62
CA GLU A 90 15.02 -35.46 3.68
C GLU A 90 16.29 -36.07 3.11
N TRP A 91 17.42 -35.72 3.70
CA TRP A 91 18.72 -36.27 3.34
C TRP A 91 19.45 -36.74 4.60
N ALA A 92 20.27 -37.77 4.44
CA ALA A 92 21.13 -38.30 5.49
C ALA A 92 22.44 -38.81 4.87
N THR A 93 23.47 -38.91 5.71
CA THR A 93 24.75 -39.51 5.35
C THR A 93 25.11 -40.63 6.32
N SER A 94 25.90 -41.60 5.86
CA SER A 94 26.41 -42.70 6.69
C SER A 94 27.26 -42.26 7.89
N ILE A 95 27.74 -41.01 7.91
CA ILE A 95 28.52 -40.43 9.02
C ILE A 95 27.65 -39.62 10.00
N GLY A 96 26.32 -39.67 9.85
CA GLY A 96 25.37 -39.10 10.80
C GLY A 96 24.91 -37.66 10.54
N SER A 97 25.37 -37.02 9.46
CA SER A 97 24.83 -35.71 9.04
C SER A 97 23.49 -35.91 8.34
N ALA A 98 22.49 -35.10 8.67
CA ALA A 98 21.15 -35.23 8.10
C ALA A 98 20.38 -33.89 8.11
N GLY A 99 19.26 -33.86 7.39
CA GLY A 99 18.34 -32.75 7.41
C GLY A 99 17.33 -32.77 6.27
N THR A 100 16.91 -31.59 5.81
CA THR A 100 15.90 -31.42 4.77
C THR A 100 16.45 -30.66 3.58
N PHE A 101 15.81 -30.80 2.43
CA PHE A 101 16.17 -30.05 1.23
C PHE A 101 14.95 -29.68 0.40
N VAL A 102 15.15 -28.66 -0.44
CA VAL A 102 14.20 -28.26 -1.48
C VAL A 102 14.95 -28.06 -2.79
N LEU A 103 14.37 -28.56 -3.89
CA LEU A 103 14.89 -28.44 -5.25
C LEU A 103 13.81 -27.92 -6.19
N PHE A 104 14.20 -27.04 -7.12
CA PHE A 104 13.35 -26.46 -8.15
C PHE A 104 13.88 -26.81 -9.54
N PRO A 105 13.02 -27.16 -10.50
CA PRO A 105 13.43 -27.53 -11.85
C PRO A 105 13.96 -26.30 -12.60
N HIS A 106 15.04 -26.47 -13.36
CA HIS A 106 15.74 -25.41 -14.10
C HIS A 106 15.95 -25.75 -15.59
N ASP A 107 15.44 -26.88 -16.08
CA ASP A 107 15.42 -27.21 -17.53
C ASP A 107 14.26 -26.61 -18.27
N GLN A 108 13.20 -26.31 -17.53
CA GLN A 108 12.01 -25.74 -18.10
C GLN A 108 12.28 -24.24 -18.21
N THR A 109 12.41 -23.75 -19.46
CA THR A 109 11.94 -22.39 -19.73
C THR A 109 10.59 -22.30 -19.05
N GLN A 110 10.41 -21.39 -18.10
CA GLN A 110 9.08 -21.08 -17.58
C GLN A 110 8.26 -20.56 -18.77
N ALA A 111 7.76 -21.47 -19.60
CA ALA A 111 6.52 -21.23 -20.28
C ALA A 111 5.58 -20.91 -19.13
N VAL A 112 5.06 -19.69 -19.14
CA VAL A 112 3.82 -19.40 -18.44
C VAL A 112 2.78 -20.24 -19.17
N GLU A 113 2.83 -21.57 -18.98
CA GLU A 113 1.69 -22.42 -19.24
C GLU A 113 0.70 -21.96 -18.19
N ALA A 114 -0.22 -21.13 -18.66
CA ALA A 114 -1.48 -20.90 -18.01
C ALA A 114 -2.13 -22.27 -17.87
N ASP A 115 -1.79 -22.97 -16.79
CA ASP A 115 -2.54 -24.11 -16.33
C ASP A 115 -3.94 -23.57 -16.06
N PRO A 116 -4.98 -23.96 -16.83
CA PRO A 116 -6.26 -23.23 -16.89
C PRO A 116 -7.08 -23.22 -15.59
N CYS A 117 -6.52 -23.63 -14.45
CA CYS A 117 -7.30 -23.92 -13.24
C CYS A 117 -6.68 -23.51 -11.89
N THR A 118 -5.54 -22.78 -11.79
CA THR A 118 -4.98 -22.48 -10.45
C THR A 118 -4.42 -21.07 -10.19
N LEU A 119 -4.47 -20.15 -11.15
CA LEU A 119 -4.20 -18.73 -10.92
C LEU A 119 -5.47 -17.94 -11.27
N PRO A 120 -5.93 -16.99 -10.44
CA PRO A 120 -7.09 -16.19 -10.82
C PRO A 120 -6.66 -15.25 -11.94
N ASP A 121 -7.34 -15.33 -13.08
CA ASP A 121 -7.07 -14.51 -14.27
C ASP A 121 -7.20 -13.00 -14.01
N GLN A 122 -7.84 -12.60 -12.91
CA GLN A 122 -8.23 -11.23 -12.67
C GLN A 122 -8.12 -10.83 -11.20
N LEU A 123 -7.52 -9.65 -10.99
CA LEU A 123 -7.42 -8.99 -9.71
C LEU A 123 -8.42 -7.83 -9.70
N HIS A 124 -9.40 -7.89 -8.80
CA HIS A 124 -10.39 -6.84 -8.66
C HIS A 124 -9.86 -5.77 -7.71
N THR A 125 -9.92 -4.51 -8.12
CA THR A 125 -9.51 -3.36 -7.29
C THR A 125 -10.58 -2.30 -7.34
N VAL A 126 -11.06 -1.88 -6.17
CA VAL A 126 -12.05 -0.80 -6.08
C VAL A 126 -11.60 0.23 -5.06
N ARG A 127 -11.84 1.50 -5.37
CA ARG A 127 -11.41 2.65 -4.56
C ARG A 127 -12.58 3.61 -4.38
N HIS A 128 -12.63 4.23 -3.20
CA HIS A 128 -13.55 5.33 -2.92
C HIS A 128 -12.81 6.48 -2.27
N HIS A 129 -13.01 7.69 -2.80
CA HIS A 129 -12.47 8.92 -2.24
C HIS A 129 -13.54 9.61 -1.39
N PHE A 130 -13.16 9.93 -0.16
CA PHE A 130 -13.98 10.69 0.76
C PHE A 130 -13.66 12.18 0.68
N GLN A 131 -14.60 12.99 1.16
CA GLN A 131 -14.42 14.42 1.33
C GLN A 131 -13.55 14.71 2.56
N ALA A 132 -13.62 15.94 3.08
CA ALA A 132 -12.85 16.29 4.26
C ALA A 132 -13.28 15.41 5.45
N ILE A 133 -12.33 14.77 6.13
CA ILE A 133 -12.59 13.86 7.24
C ILE A 133 -12.14 14.47 8.56
N GLU A 134 -12.92 14.20 9.60
CA GLU A 134 -12.51 14.40 10.98
C GLU A 134 -12.60 13.11 11.75
N VAL A 135 -11.46 12.67 12.28
CA VAL A 135 -11.36 11.38 12.96
C VAL A 135 -10.53 11.49 14.23
N ASP A 136 -10.96 10.79 15.28
CA ASP A 136 -10.20 10.60 16.50
C ASP A 136 -9.66 9.16 16.64
N ARG A 137 -8.76 8.97 17.60
CA ARG A 137 -8.12 7.67 17.88
C ARG A 137 -9.12 6.54 18.09
N GLN A 138 -10.24 6.78 18.75
CA GLN A 138 -11.23 5.74 19.01
C GLN A 138 -11.91 5.32 17.70
N GLN A 139 -12.22 6.28 16.84
CA GLN A 139 -12.80 6.03 15.51
C GLN A 139 -11.81 5.33 14.58
N ILE A 140 -10.53 5.72 14.58
CA ILE A 140 -9.46 5.00 13.84
C ILE A 140 -9.40 3.55 14.30
N THR A 141 -9.40 3.33 15.61
CA THR A 141 -9.36 1.98 16.20
C THR A 141 -10.58 1.18 15.80
N ALA A 142 -11.77 1.78 15.78
CA ALA A 142 -13.00 1.11 15.36
C ALA A 142 -12.96 0.67 13.89
N ILE A 143 -12.46 1.52 12.98
CA ILE A 143 -12.27 1.17 11.56
C ILE A 143 -11.24 0.03 11.44
N ALA A 144 -10.13 0.13 12.14
CA ALA A 144 -9.08 -0.90 12.11
C ALA A 144 -9.57 -2.25 12.65
N ASP A 145 -10.38 -2.24 13.73
CA ASP A 145 -11.01 -3.45 14.27
C ASP A 145 -12.02 -4.05 13.29
N GLU A 146 -12.75 -3.22 12.56
CA GLU A 146 -13.66 -3.69 11.53
C GLU A 146 -12.95 -4.37 10.36
N ILE A 147 -11.78 -3.83 9.95
CA ILE A 147 -10.89 -4.47 8.99
C ILE A 147 -10.37 -5.79 9.56
N GLN A 148 -9.85 -5.78 10.79
CA GLN A 148 -9.23 -6.95 11.43
C GLN A 148 -10.19 -8.15 11.53
N ARG A 149 -11.50 -7.93 11.66
CA ARG A 149 -12.50 -9.01 11.71
C ARG A 149 -12.57 -9.83 10.43
N ASP A 150 -12.28 -9.23 9.28
CA ASP A 150 -12.40 -9.87 7.97
C ASP A 150 -11.07 -10.48 7.50
N PHE A 151 -9.96 -10.18 8.19
CA PHE A 151 -8.60 -10.68 7.92
C PHE A 151 -8.12 -11.53 9.11
N LYS A 152 -8.29 -12.84 9.04
CA LYS A 152 -8.07 -13.73 10.20
C LYS A 152 -6.62 -14.17 10.36
N ASN A 153 -5.87 -14.25 9.27
CA ASN A 153 -4.49 -14.73 9.24
C ASN A 153 -3.47 -13.59 9.08
N ALA A 154 -3.91 -12.33 9.15
CA ALA A 154 -3.07 -11.15 9.04
C ALA A 154 -3.44 -10.10 10.09
N GLN A 155 -2.48 -9.28 10.50
CA GLN A 155 -2.72 -8.19 11.43
C GLN A 155 -2.76 -6.85 10.70
N VAL A 156 -3.73 -6.01 11.07
CA VAL A 156 -3.79 -4.63 10.57
C VAL A 156 -2.59 -3.85 11.07
N VAL A 157 -1.89 -3.21 10.15
CA VAL A 157 -0.81 -2.26 10.42
C VAL A 157 -1.38 -0.84 10.38
N VAL A 158 -1.16 -0.11 11.47
CA VAL A 158 -1.51 1.31 11.60
C VAL A 158 -0.23 2.11 11.45
N THR A 159 -0.16 2.95 10.43
CA THR A 159 0.91 3.92 10.22
C THR A 159 0.41 5.31 10.56
N VAL A 160 1.16 6.00 11.41
CA VAL A 160 0.87 7.37 11.86
C VAL A 160 2.06 8.25 11.49
N THR A 161 1.79 9.31 10.74
CA THR A 161 2.78 10.36 10.46
C THR A 161 2.43 11.58 11.29
N ALA A 162 3.19 11.82 12.37
CA ALA A 162 3.14 13.05 13.15
C ALA A 162 4.49 13.77 13.02
N ASP A 163 5.27 13.90 14.10
CA ASP A 163 6.66 14.40 14.04
C ASP A 163 7.60 13.36 13.40
N THR A 164 7.30 12.09 13.64
CA THR A 164 7.97 10.93 13.04
C THR A 164 6.92 10.01 12.43
N GLU A 165 7.29 9.26 11.40
CA GLU A 165 6.47 8.18 10.86
C GLU A 165 6.66 6.90 11.69
N GLN A 166 5.55 6.32 12.16
CA GLN A 166 5.55 5.11 12.96
C GLN A 166 4.52 4.12 12.43
N SER A 167 4.98 2.94 12.01
CA SER A 167 4.13 1.81 11.60
C SER A 167 4.16 0.72 12.67
N ARG A 168 2.97 0.31 13.14
CA ARG A 168 2.81 -0.68 14.21
C ARG A 168 1.61 -1.58 13.95
N PHE A 169 1.58 -2.76 14.54
CA PHE A 169 0.36 -3.57 14.55
C PHE A 169 -0.75 -2.90 15.37
N LEU A 170 -2.00 -3.19 15.02
CA LEU A 170 -3.19 -2.63 15.67
C LEU A 170 -3.18 -2.88 17.19
N SER A 171 -2.71 -4.04 17.65
CA SER A 171 -2.57 -4.34 19.09
C SER A 171 -1.69 -3.33 19.82
N ASP A 172 -0.56 -2.97 19.21
CA ASP A 172 0.41 -2.05 19.80
C ASP A 172 -0.07 -0.60 19.69
N PHE A 173 -0.73 -0.26 18.57
CA PHE A 173 -1.34 1.05 18.38
C PHE A 173 -2.39 1.37 19.47
N LYS A 174 -3.13 0.37 19.95
CA LYS A 174 -4.15 0.55 21.01
C LYS A 174 -3.55 0.91 22.36
N THR A 175 -2.33 0.48 22.67
CA THR A 175 -1.67 0.71 23.97
C THR A 175 -0.70 1.89 23.95
N LEU A 176 -0.30 2.34 22.75
CA LEU A 176 0.67 3.41 22.58
C LEU A 176 0.16 4.77 23.10
N ASN A 177 1.02 5.54 23.74
CA ASN A 177 0.75 6.95 24.04
C ASN A 177 1.56 7.82 23.09
N PHE A 178 0.86 8.61 22.28
CA PHE A 178 1.50 9.56 21.38
C PHE A 178 1.85 10.84 22.14
N SER A 179 3.05 11.36 21.92
CA SER A 179 3.43 12.70 22.39
C SER A 179 2.72 13.80 21.60
N ALA A 180 2.43 13.55 20.32
CA ALA A 180 1.73 14.47 19.45
C ALA A 180 0.21 14.33 19.60
N ASP A 181 -0.49 15.47 19.71
CA ASP A 181 -1.96 15.50 19.79
C ASP A 181 -2.65 15.22 18.45
N ARG A 182 -1.93 15.44 17.33
CA ARG A 182 -2.44 15.30 15.96
C ARG A 182 -1.48 14.54 15.06
N ALA A 183 -2.05 13.82 14.10
CA ALA A 183 -1.31 13.24 12.98
C ALA A 183 -1.57 14.05 11.71
N ALA A 184 -0.57 14.13 10.84
CA ALA A 184 -0.70 14.61 9.47
C ALA A 184 -1.32 13.54 8.57
N VAL A 185 -0.93 12.27 8.75
CA VAL A 185 -1.40 11.13 7.97
C VAL A 185 -1.69 9.95 8.88
N ILE A 186 -2.77 9.22 8.58
CA ILE A 186 -3.00 7.87 9.09
C ILE A 186 -3.28 6.94 7.93
N LYS A 187 -2.65 5.77 7.99
CA LYS A 187 -2.83 4.68 7.03
C LYS A 187 -3.08 3.37 7.77
N LEU A 188 -4.20 2.73 7.45
CA LEU A 188 -4.55 1.39 7.90
C LEU A 188 -4.32 0.45 6.73
N TYR A 189 -3.50 -0.58 6.93
CA TYR A 189 -3.13 -1.50 5.86
C TYR A 189 -3.13 -2.93 6.38
N VAL A 190 -3.70 -3.85 5.59
CA VAL A 190 -3.59 -5.28 5.84
C VAL A 190 -3.50 -6.02 4.51
N ARG A 191 -2.73 -7.10 4.52
CA ARG A 191 -2.56 -8.03 3.40
C ARG A 191 -2.66 -9.45 3.94
N GLU A 192 -3.53 -10.26 3.35
CA GLU A 192 -3.69 -11.68 3.66
C GLU A 192 -3.59 -12.49 2.37
N PRO A 193 -2.75 -13.53 2.32
CA PRO A 193 -2.72 -14.46 1.20
C PRO A 193 -4.09 -15.13 1.02
N GLU A 194 -4.61 -15.05 -0.20
CA GLU A 194 -5.79 -15.76 -0.65
C GLU A 194 -5.37 -17.08 -1.32
N GLY A 195 -6.29 -18.04 -1.43
CA GLY A 195 -6.08 -19.22 -2.28
C GLY A 195 -5.66 -18.80 -3.69
N ASN A 196 -4.92 -19.67 -4.38
CA ASN A 196 -4.43 -19.42 -5.76
C ASN A 196 -3.34 -18.34 -5.90
N GLY A 197 -2.67 -17.95 -4.81
CA GLY A 197 -1.47 -17.10 -4.86
C GLY A 197 -1.72 -15.61 -5.07
N LEU A 198 -2.97 -15.16 -5.02
CA LEU A 198 -3.31 -13.74 -4.90
C LEU A 198 -3.40 -13.31 -3.45
N ASP A 199 -3.40 -12.00 -3.20
CA ASP A 199 -3.62 -11.45 -1.88
C ASP A 199 -4.90 -10.62 -1.82
N ARG A 200 -5.58 -10.74 -0.68
CA ARG A 200 -6.58 -9.77 -0.25
C ARG A 200 -5.88 -8.61 0.42
N ILE A 201 -6.28 -7.40 0.07
CA ILE A 201 -5.74 -6.17 0.61
C ILE A 201 -6.88 -5.22 0.97
N ALA A 202 -6.77 -4.61 2.14
CA ALA A 202 -7.57 -3.44 2.52
C ALA A 202 -6.65 -2.31 2.94
N LEU A 203 -6.94 -1.12 2.44
CA LEU A 203 -6.20 0.11 2.68
C LEU A 203 -7.18 1.23 3.00
N VAL A 204 -6.98 1.93 4.10
CA VAL A 204 -7.63 3.20 4.41
C VAL A 204 -6.56 4.24 4.67
N GLU A 205 -6.64 5.38 4.00
CA GLU A 205 -5.67 6.47 4.14
C GLU A 205 -6.41 7.79 4.35
N PHE A 206 -5.99 8.53 5.38
CA PHE A 206 -6.44 9.88 5.66
C PHE A 206 -5.23 10.80 5.72
N GLY A 207 -5.27 11.89 4.96
CA GLY A 207 -4.14 12.80 4.85
C GLY A 207 -4.50 14.17 4.27
N PRO A 208 -3.51 15.04 4.06
CA PRO A 208 -3.74 16.42 3.62
C PRO A 208 -4.22 16.52 2.17
N GLN A 209 -3.94 15.52 1.34
CA GLN A 209 -4.28 15.51 -0.09
C GLN A 209 -5.39 14.51 -0.43
N ILE A 210 -5.43 13.38 0.27
CA ILE A 210 -6.29 12.26 -0.06
C ILE A 210 -6.91 11.67 1.20
N ASN A 211 -8.20 11.37 1.09
CA ASN A 211 -8.93 10.55 2.02
C ASN A 211 -9.55 9.44 1.19
N MET A 212 -9.16 8.19 1.41
CA MET A 212 -9.62 7.09 0.59
C MET A 212 -9.69 5.76 1.33
N ALA A 213 -10.54 4.88 0.82
CA ALA A 213 -10.52 3.46 1.10
C ALA A 213 -10.31 2.69 -0.21
N MET A 214 -9.55 1.61 -0.15
CA MET A 214 -9.28 0.71 -1.25
C MET A 214 -9.35 -0.73 -0.76
N THR A 215 -9.95 -1.58 -1.58
CA THR A 215 -9.96 -3.03 -1.40
C THR A 215 -9.50 -3.68 -2.68
N GLN A 216 -8.82 -4.81 -2.55
CA GLN A 216 -8.30 -5.58 -3.66
C GLN A 216 -8.28 -7.07 -3.31
N GLY A 217 -8.59 -7.94 -4.26
CA GLY A 217 -8.61 -9.39 -4.07
C GLY A 217 -9.03 -10.14 -5.34
N GLY A 218 -9.03 -11.47 -5.28
CA GLY A 218 -9.46 -12.33 -6.39
C GLY A 218 -10.98 -12.45 -6.54
N ASP A 219 -11.75 -12.22 -5.47
CA ASP A 219 -13.22 -12.27 -5.47
C ASP A 219 -13.84 -10.86 -5.52
N GLU A 220 -14.49 -10.50 -6.62
CA GLU A 220 -15.17 -9.21 -6.81
C GLU A 220 -16.23 -8.94 -5.72
N ALA A 221 -17.01 -9.94 -5.32
CA ALA A 221 -18.09 -9.78 -4.36
C ALA A 221 -17.54 -9.42 -2.98
N TRP A 222 -16.43 -10.06 -2.59
CA TRP A 222 -15.72 -9.70 -1.36
C TRP A 222 -15.11 -8.30 -1.45
N VAL A 223 -14.46 -7.95 -2.57
CA VAL A 223 -13.83 -6.63 -2.77
C VAL A 223 -14.86 -5.51 -2.64
N LEU A 224 -16.01 -5.63 -3.32
CA LEU A 224 -17.10 -4.66 -3.25
C LEU A 224 -17.74 -4.61 -1.85
N GLY A 225 -18.02 -5.78 -1.26
CA GLY A 225 -18.63 -5.87 0.07
C GLY A 225 -17.77 -5.22 1.16
N MET A 226 -16.46 -5.48 1.13
CA MET A 226 -15.52 -4.87 2.07
C MET A 226 -15.43 -3.34 1.88
N LEU A 227 -15.45 -2.85 0.63
CA LEU A 227 -15.43 -1.41 0.39
C LEU A 227 -16.71 -0.73 0.87
N GLU A 228 -17.89 -1.31 0.64
CA GLU A 228 -19.16 -0.74 1.14
C GLU A 228 -19.22 -0.73 2.67
N LYS A 229 -18.67 -1.76 3.32
CA LYS A 229 -18.50 -1.82 4.76
C LYS A 229 -17.64 -0.65 5.27
N LEU A 230 -16.46 -0.45 4.67
CA LEU A 230 -15.59 0.69 4.98
C LEU A 230 -16.26 2.03 4.72
N LYS A 231 -16.98 2.18 3.60
CA LYS A 231 -17.75 3.40 3.30
C LYS A 231 -18.77 3.70 4.38
N ARG A 232 -19.52 2.70 4.85
CA ARG A 232 -20.53 2.87 5.91
C ARG A 232 -19.92 3.38 7.21
N SER A 233 -18.71 2.94 7.55
CA SER A 233 -18.02 3.33 8.79
C SER A 233 -17.29 4.67 8.68
N ILE A 234 -16.83 5.04 7.49
CA ILE A 234 -16.07 6.28 7.26
C ILE A 234 -16.99 7.46 6.92
N ARG A 235 -18.11 7.24 6.23
CA ARG A 235 -19.03 8.32 5.79
C ARG A 235 -19.54 9.23 6.92
N PRO A 236 -19.86 8.73 8.14
CA PRO A 236 -20.23 9.59 9.27
C PRO A 236 -19.12 10.52 9.74
N LEU A 237 -17.86 10.26 9.36
CA LEU A 237 -16.68 11.05 9.70
C LEU A 237 -16.42 12.17 8.68
N GLU A 238 -17.16 12.20 7.57
CA GLU A 238 -17.07 13.28 6.59
C GLU A 238 -17.66 14.58 7.14
N ARG A 239 -16.91 15.67 7.00
CA ARG A 239 -17.38 17.01 7.29
C ARG A 239 -18.25 17.51 6.13
N SER A 240 -19.52 17.76 6.42
CA SER A 240 -20.51 18.28 5.45
C SER A 240 -20.24 19.73 4.97
N TYR A 241 -19.23 20.43 5.50
CA TYR A 241 -19.04 21.88 5.33
C TYR A 241 -18.58 22.35 3.93
N THR A 242 -18.28 21.46 2.99
CA THR A 242 -17.66 21.80 1.69
C THR A 242 -18.48 21.42 0.44
N THR A 243 -19.77 21.14 0.56
CA THR A 243 -20.55 20.50 -0.51
C THR A 243 -21.14 21.42 -1.58
N ASN A 244 -21.28 22.73 -1.36
CA ASN A 244 -21.92 23.59 -2.38
C ASN A 244 -20.93 24.26 -3.36
N PHE A 245 -19.77 24.72 -2.91
CA PHE A 245 -18.85 25.46 -3.80
C PHE A 245 -17.96 24.56 -4.67
N LYS A 246 -17.49 23.41 -4.17
CA LYS A 246 -16.66 22.49 -4.95
C LYS A 246 -17.41 21.82 -6.12
N ARG A 247 -18.74 21.66 -6.01
CA ARG A 247 -19.57 21.01 -7.03
C ARG A 247 -19.68 21.81 -8.34
N LEU A 248 -19.44 23.12 -8.28
CA LEU A 248 -19.50 24.02 -9.43
C LEU A 248 -18.18 24.09 -10.22
N GLY A 249 -17.12 23.40 -9.79
CA GLY A 249 -15.83 23.37 -10.49
C GLY A 249 -15.02 24.67 -10.41
N PHE A 250 -15.61 25.77 -9.94
CA PHE A 250 -14.95 27.06 -9.76
C PHE A 250 -14.72 27.38 -8.28
N GLY A 251 -13.45 27.57 -7.91
CA GLY A 251 -13.10 28.08 -6.59
C GLY A 251 -13.39 29.58 -6.49
N ILE A 252 -13.73 30.08 -5.31
CA ILE A 252 -13.98 31.52 -5.08
C ILE A 252 -12.78 32.37 -5.52
N ASN A 253 -11.56 31.87 -5.33
CA ASN A 253 -10.34 32.51 -5.83
C ASN A 253 -10.33 32.70 -7.35
N GLN A 254 -10.86 31.75 -8.13
CA GLN A 254 -10.94 31.88 -9.59
C GLN A 254 -11.97 32.93 -9.98
N LEU A 255 -13.11 33.00 -9.27
CA LEU A 255 -14.11 34.05 -9.48
C LEU A 255 -13.56 35.44 -9.15
N LEU A 256 -12.78 35.57 -8.07
CA LEU A 256 -12.10 36.81 -7.69
C LEU A 256 -11.13 37.28 -8.79
N VAL A 257 -10.31 36.38 -9.31
CA VAL A 257 -9.32 36.70 -10.36
C VAL A 257 -10.01 37.03 -11.69
N VAL A 258 -11.03 36.26 -12.10
CA VAL A 258 -11.79 36.53 -13.33
C VAL A 258 -12.51 37.87 -13.23
N GLY A 259 -13.16 38.16 -12.10
CA GLY A 259 -13.79 39.45 -11.86
C GLY A 259 -12.80 40.61 -11.95
N ALA A 260 -11.60 40.45 -11.38
CA ALA A 260 -10.53 41.44 -11.47
C ALA A 260 -10.07 41.67 -12.92
N ILE A 261 -9.88 40.60 -13.70
CA ILE A 261 -9.47 40.69 -15.12
C ILE A 261 -10.51 41.43 -15.95
N ILE A 262 -11.80 41.17 -15.73
CA ILE A 262 -12.89 41.85 -16.43
C ILE A 262 -12.91 43.35 -16.10
N PHE A 263 -12.51 43.73 -14.89
CA PHE A 263 -12.51 45.12 -14.42
C PHE A 263 -11.28 45.93 -14.86
N LEU A 264 -10.15 45.27 -15.10
CA LEU A 264 -8.88 45.92 -15.46
C LEU A 264 -8.98 46.96 -16.59
N PRO A 265 -9.73 46.73 -17.69
CA PRO A 265 -9.86 47.70 -18.79
C PRO A 265 -10.57 49.00 -18.38
N GLY A 266 -11.42 48.96 -17.36
CA GLY A 266 -12.18 50.10 -16.87
C GLY A 266 -11.36 51.13 -16.10
N LEU A 267 -10.18 50.74 -15.62
CA LEU A 267 -9.30 51.61 -14.84
C LEU A 267 -8.40 52.43 -15.77
N GLY A 268 -8.44 53.76 -15.61
CA GLY A 268 -7.72 54.70 -16.49
C GLY A 268 -6.20 54.74 -16.27
N SER A 269 -5.70 54.38 -15.09
CA SER A 269 -4.27 54.44 -14.76
C SER A 269 -3.65 53.06 -14.53
N LEU A 270 -2.37 52.90 -14.91
CA LEU A 270 -1.60 51.67 -14.65
C LEU A 270 -1.43 51.40 -13.15
N ARG A 271 -1.33 52.48 -12.35
CA ARG A 271 -1.21 52.41 -10.90
C ARG A 271 -2.45 51.78 -10.26
N ASP A 272 -3.65 52.20 -10.67
CA ASP A 272 -4.91 51.69 -10.11
C ASP A 272 -5.12 50.21 -10.48
N ARG A 273 -4.73 49.83 -11.70
CA ARG A 273 -4.73 48.43 -12.16
C ARG A 273 -3.79 47.57 -11.31
N ALA A 274 -2.58 48.07 -11.03
CA ALA A 274 -1.60 47.38 -10.20
C ALA A 274 -2.09 47.22 -8.75
N ILE A 275 -2.71 48.26 -8.18
CA ILE A 275 -3.29 48.22 -6.83
C ILE A 275 -4.42 47.19 -6.75
N LEU A 276 -5.34 47.17 -7.72
CA LEU A 276 -6.44 46.20 -7.76
C LEU A 276 -5.90 44.76 -7.82
N MET A 277 -4.95 44.49 -8.70
CA MET A 277 -4.37 43.14 -8.83
C MET A 277 -3.60 42.72 -7.59
N ALA A 278 -2.81 43.62 -6.99
CA ALA A 278 -2.10 43.33 -5.76
C ALA A 278 -3.07 43.01 -4.60
N ALA A 279 -4.19 43.74 -4.50
CA ALA A 279 -5.22 43.50 -3.49
C ALA A 279 -5.91 42.15 -3.70
N VAL A 280 -6.31 41.82 -4.92
CA VAL A 280 -6.98 40.54 -5.26
C VAL A 280 -6.06 39.35 -5.03
N LEU A 281 -4.78 39.46 -5.40
CA LEU A 281 -3.78 38.41 -5.14
C LEU A 281 -3.51 38.25 -3.65
N SER A 282 -3.38 39.35 -2.90
CA SER A 282 -3.20 39.32 -1.44
C SER A 282 -4.40 38.67 -0.74
N LEU A 283 -5.62 39.00 -1.17
CA LEU A 283 -6.84 38.38 -0.65
C LEU A 283 -6.91 36.88 -0.97
N THR A 284 -6.60 36.51 -2.21
CA THR A 284 -6.52 35.09 -2.63
C THR A 284 -5.49 34.32 -1.81
N PHE A 285 -4.32 34.91 -1.58
CA PHE A 285 -3.28 34.33 -0.75
C PHE A 285 -3.75 34.17 0.71
N ALA A 286 -4.37 35.20 1.29
CA ALA A 286 -4.90 35.17 2.64
C ALA A 286 -6.00 34.09 2.82
N ILE A 287 -6.92 33.96 1.85
CA ILE A 287 -7.96 32.93 1.85
C ILE A 287 -7.33 31.54 1.75
N ASN A 288 -6.38 31.33 0.85
CA ASN A 288 -5.68 30.04 0.72
C ASN A 288 -4.90 29.68 1.98
N TRP A 289 -4.19 30.65 2.56
CA TRP A 289 -3.47 30.47 3.81
C TRP A 289 -4.42 30.11 4.96
N LEU A 290 -5.56 30.81 5.08
CA LEU A 290 -6.58 30.54 6.08
C LEU A 290 -7.20 29.15 5.90
N HIS A 291 -7.52 28.77 4.66
CA HIS A 291 -8.07 27.45 4.33
C HIS A 291 -7.07 26.33 4.68
N GLY A 292 -5.79 26.49 4.32
CA GLY A 292 -4.74 25.53 4.66
C GLY A 292 -4.49 25.41 6.17
N ARG A 293 -4.58 26.52 6.91
CA ARG A 293 -4.31 26.57 8.35
C ARG A 293 -5.46 26.02 9.20
N TYR A 294 -6.71 26.30 8.81
CA TYR A 294 -7.90 26.06 9.65
C TYR A 294 -8.88 25.02 9.11
N LEU A 295 -8.80 24.67 7.82
CA LEU A 295 -9.68 23.69 7.15
C LEU A 295 -8.84 22.55 6.54
N PRO A 296 -8.11 21.77 7.36
CA PRO A 296 -7.34 20.64 6.84
C PRO A 296 -8.30 19.60 6.23
N PHE A 297 -7.87 19.03 5.10
CA PHE A 297 -8.62 18.00 4.40
C PHE A 297 -8.79 16.71 5.23
N ALA A 298 -7.83 16.42 6.12
CA ALA A 298 -7.98 15.45 7.18
C ALA A 298 -7.62 16.08 8.53
N ALA A 299 -8.54 16.01 9.49
CA ALA A 299 -8.29 16.37 10.89
C ALA A 299 -8.19 15.10 11.72
N ILE A 300 -6.97 14.70 12.07
CA ILE A 300 -6.67 13.44 12.74
C ILE A 300 -6.18 13.72 14.17
N TYR A 301 -6.96 13.30 15.17
CA TYR A 301 -6.65 13.49 16.58
C TYR A 301 -6.15 12.20 17.22
N LEU A 302 -4.92 12.21 17.72
CA LEU A 302 -4.31 11.10 18.46
C LEU A 302 -4.59 11.21 19.96
N GLY A 303 -4.70 12.45 20.46
CA GLY A 303 -5.02 12.79 21.85
C GLY A 303 -6.48 13.21 22.07
N LYS A 304 -6.72 14.08 23.06
CA LYS A 304 -8.08 14.57 23.36
C LYS A 304 -8.55 15.51 22.25
N LYS A 305 -9.71 15.20 21.68
CA LYS A 305 -10.39 16.06 20.71
C LYS A 305 -10.70 17.43 21.36
N PRO A 306 -10.29 18.56 20.77
CA PRO A 306 -10.60 19.88 21.31
C PRO A 306 -12.10 20.13 21.26
N THR A 307 -12.72 20.36 22.42
CA THR A 307 -14.17 20.53 22.59
C THR A 307 -14.63 21.99 22.60
N GLY A 308 -13.70 22.95 22.42
CA GLY A 308 -14.00 24.38 22.50
C GLY A 308 -15.01 24.86 21.45
N LEU A 309 -15.91 25.77 21.86
CA LEU A 309 -16.87 26.43 20.95
C LEU A 309 -16.16 27.10 19.77
N PHE A 310 -15.00 27.74 20.02
CA PHE A 310 -14.21 28.41 18.98
C PHE A 310 -13.69 27.44 17.91
N THR A 311 -13.30 26.21 18.28
CA THR A 311 -12.83 25.19 17.31
C THR A 311 -13.97 24.57 16.51
N ARG A 312 -15.21 24.60 17.02
CA ARG A 312 -16.41 24.16 16.29
C ARG A 312 -16.92 25.21 15.31
N PHE A 313 -16.83 26.49 15.66
CA PHE A 313 -17.36 27.59 14.83
C PHE A 313 -16.34 28.22 13.90
N ALA A 314 -15.02 28.07 14.13
CA ALA A 314 -14.00 28.60 13.22
C ALA A 314 -14.15 28.13 11.76
N PRO A 315 -14.48 26.85 11.45
CA PRO A 315 -14.76 26.42 10.09
C PRO A 315 -15.97 27.13 9.46
N THR A 316 -17.02 27.34 10.25
CA THR A 316 -18.24 28.04 9.84
C THR A 316 -18.00 29.53 9.62
N ALA A 317 -17.24 30.16 10.50
CA ALA A 317 -16.86 31.57 10.40
C ALA A 317 -15.94 31.81 9.20
N ALA A 318 -15.01 30.89 8.92
CA ALA A 318 -14.18 30.93 7.72
C ALA A 318 -15.03 30.77 6.45
N SER A 319 -16.00 29.85 6.43
CA SER A 319 -16.96 29.70 5.33
C SER A 319 -17.81 30.97 5.13
N TRP A 320 -18.25 31.61 6.22
CA TRP A 320 -18.96 32.89 6.18
C TRP A 320 -18.08 34.04 5.66
N LEU A 321 -16.81 34.10 6.06
CA LEU A 321 -15.87 35.11 5.57
C LEU A 321 -15.59 34.94 4.07
N ILE A 322 -15.53 33.70 3.62
CA ILE A 322 -15.39 33.32 2.21
C ILE A 322 -16.67 33.66 1.41
N ALA A 323 -17.86 33.42 1.97
CA ALA A 323 -19.12 33.81 1.34
C ALA A 323 -19.29 35.34 1.30
N ALA A 324 -18.92 36.05 2.38
CA ALA A 324 -18.98 37.50 2.48
C ALA A 324 -18.02 38.17 1.48
N THR A 325 -16.82 37.62 1.28
CA THR A 325 -15.88 38.13 0.26
C THR A 325 -16.41 37.92 -1.16
N ALA A 326 -17.06 36.80 -1.45
CA ALA A 326 -17.75 36.60 -2.73
C ALA A 326 -18.90 37.59 -2.94
N SER A 327 -19.70 37.87 -1.90
CA SER A 327 -20.77 38.88 -1.94
C SER A 327 -20.22 40.30 -2.13
N ILE A 328 -19.10 40.65 -1.48
CA ILE A 328 -18.45 41.96 -1.66
C ILE A 328 -17.96 42.11 -3.10
N VAL A 329 -17.36 41.08 -3.68
CA VAL A 329 -16.91 41.14 -5.09
C VAL A 329 -18.08 41.17 -6.06
N ALA A 330 -19.14 40.39 -5.84
CA ALA A 330 -20.36 40.49 -6.63
C ALA A 330 -21.00 41.88 -6.52
N ALA A 331 -21.00 42.50 -5.34
CA ALA A 331 -21.50 43.85 -5.11
C ALA A 331 -20.62 44.90 -5.80
N LEU A 332 -19.29 44.77 -5.78
CA LEU A 332 -18.37 45.65 -6.51
C LEU A 332 -18.57 45.54 -8.03
N VAL A 333 -18.77 44.33 -8.55
CA VAL A 333 -19.10 44.08 -9.96
C VAL A 333 -20.44 44.72 -10.33
N ALA A 334 -21.48 44.52 -9.51
CA ALA A 334 -22.81 45.10 -9.75
C ALA A 334 -22.81 46.64 -9.66
N ALA A 335 -22.18 47.22 -8.63
CA ALA A 335 -22.08 48.66 -8.44
C ALA A 335 -21.32 49.35 -9.58
N TYR A 336 -20.34 48.68 -10.18
CA TYR A 336 -19.65 49.20 -11.35
C TYR A 336 -20.46 49.08 -12.64
N LEU A 337 -21.09 47.93 -12.89
CA LEU A 337 -21.96 47.73 -14.07
C LEU A 337 -23.16 48.68 -14.08
N GLN A 338 -23.64 49.07 -12.90
CA GLN A 338 -24.71 50.06 -12.74
C GLN A 338 -24.22 51.52 -12.74
N GLY A 339 -22.90 51.74 -12.91
CA GLY A 339 -22.29 53.08 -12.98
C GLY A 339 -22.21 53.82 -11.65
N TRP A 340 -22.44 53.16 -10.52
CA TRP A 340 -22.39 53.77 -9.19
C TRP A 340 -20.95 53.98 -8.69
N LEU A 341 -20.01 53.16 -9.16
CA LEU A 341 -18.57 53.41 -9.01
C LEU A 341 -18.11 54.27 -10.18
N ALA A 342 -18.50 55.55 -10.17
CA ALA A 342 -17.95 56.53 -11.09
C ALA A 342 -16.45 56.69 -10.78
N ILE A 343 -15.60 56.12 -11.63
CA ILE A 343 -14.19 56.49 -11.67
C ILE A 343 -14.17 57.96 -12.08
N PRO A 344 -13.60 58.89 -11.28
CA PRO A 344 -13.54 60.27 -11.69
C PRO A 344 -12.82 60.33 -13.03
N SER A 345 -13.53 60.83 -14.05
CA SER A 345 -12.92 61.12 -15.34
C SER A 345 -11.87 62.19 -15.06
N ALA A 346 -10.60 61.80 -15.17
CA ALA A 346 -9.51 62.76 -15.08
C ALA A 346 -9.66 63.74 -16.24
N ARG A 347 -9.99 64.99 -15.91
CA ARG A 347 -9.65 66.17 -16.70
C ARG A 347 -8.36 66.74 -16.16
#